data_AF-A0A353C8D2-F1
#
_entry.id   AF-A0A353C8D2-F1
#
_cell.length_a   1.000
_cell.length_b   1.000
_cell.length_c   1.000
_cell.angle_alpha   90.00
_cell.angle_beta   90.00
_cell.angle_gamma   90.00
#
_symmetry.space_group_name_H-M   'P 1'
#
loop_
_entity.id
_entity.type
_entity.pdbx_description
1 polymer ?
#
loop_
_entity_poly.entity_id
_entity_poly.type
_entity_poly.pdbx_seq_one_letter_code
_entity_poly.pdbx_strand_id
1 'polypeptide(L)'
;MANGFSSVPFKTETNHGFTSVNGIAKFSTAGVVLEFEAKLFGIIGGGVKEVRLPMAEIMDIRFRKGFMKRGAKIVIRTQTMAALAELPNQDGKLTLKLAREDWERGRA
;
A
#
# COMPACT_ATOMS: atom_id res chain seq x y z
N MET A 1 -12.38 -15.15 -17.94
CA MET A 1 -12.91 -14.33 -16.83
C MET A 1 -11.74 -14.00 -15.94
N ALA A 2 -11.21 -12.78 -16.00
CA ALA A 2 -10.09 -12.38 -15.13
C ALA A 2 -10.68 -12.02 -13.77
N ASN A 3 -10.29 -12.73 -12.71
CA ASN A 3 -10.68 -12.41 -11.34
C ASN A 3 -10.43 -10.91 -11.10
N GLY A 4 -11.47 -10.17 -10.67
CA GLY A 4 -11.52 -8.71 -10.61
C GLY A 4 -10.61 -8.04 -9.57
N PHE A 5 -9.41 -8.58 -9.36
CA PHE A 5 -8.40 -8.07 -8.46
C PHE A 5 -7.11 -7.75 -9.22
N SER A 6 -6.67 -6.49 -9.20
CA SER A 6 -5.30 -6.12 -9.58
C SER A 6 -4.42 -6.20 -8.33
N SER A 7 -3.25 -6.83 -8.42
CA SER A 7 -2.35 -7.00 -7.28
C SER A 7 -1.00 -6.35 -7.56
N VAL A 8 -0.52 -5.54 -6.62
CA VAL A 8 0.72 -4.78 -6.76
C VAL A 8 1.57 -4.95 -5.49
N PRO A 9 2.78 -5.50 -5.59
CA PRO A 9 3.74 -5.47 -4.49
C PRO A 9 4.08 -4.03 -4.09
N PHE A 10 4.24 -3.79 -2.80
CA PHE A 10 4.60 -2.46 -2.30
C PHE A 10 5.53 -2.50 -1.11
N LYS A 11 6.16 -1.35 -0.88
CA LYS A 11 6.88 -1.01 0.34
C LYS A 11 6.31 0.27 0.95
N THR A 12 6.13 0.31 2.26
CA THR A 12 5.86 1.55 3.00
C THR A 12 6.85 1.68 4.17
N GLU A 13 7.20 2.91 4.53
CA GLU A 13 8.23 3.21 5.52
C GLU A 13 7.78 4.36 6.41
N THR A 14 8.06 4.29 7.72
CA THR A 14 7.89 5.40 8.67
C THR A 14 9.24 5.90 9.17
N ASN A 15 9.25 7.09 9.79
CA ASN A 15 10.34 7.64 10.58
C ASN A 15 11.72 7.49 9.94
N HIS A 16 12.00 8.21 8.86
CA HIS A 16 13.32 8.19 8.19
C HIS A 16 13.87 6.79 7.82
N GLY A 17 13.03 5.75 7.75
CA GLY A 17 13.43 4.39 7.38
C GLY A 17 13.60 3.41 8.55
N PHE A 18 13.28 3.79 9.79
CA PHE A 18 13.41 2.89 10.96
C PHE A 18 12.46 1.70 10.93
N THR A 19 11.26 1.87 10.36
CA THR A 19 10.30 0.77 10.18
C THR A 19 9.96 0.67 8.71
N SER A 20 10.04 -0.55 8.17
CA SER A 20 9.62 -0.83 6.80
C SER A 20 8.61 -1.97 6.78
N VAL A 21 7.63 -1.83 5.92
CA VAL A 21 6.59 -2.83 5.72
C VAL A 21 6.61 -3.20 4.25
N ASN A 22 6.74 -4.49 3.97
CA ASN A 22 6.62 -5.04 2.63
C ASN A 22 5.30 -5.79 2.53
N GLY A 23 4.60 -5.66 1.41
CA GLY A 23 3.31 -6.28 1.25
C GLY A 23 2.81 -6.34 -0.19
N ILE A 24 1.58 -6.81 -0.34
CA ILE A 24 0.84 -6.88 -1.58
C ILE A 24 -0.48 -6.13 -1.38
N ALA A 25 -0.75 -5.16 -2.26
CA ALA A 25 -2.02 -4.46 -2.31
C ALA A 25 -2.89 -5.09 -3.40
N LYS A 26 -4.07 -5.57 -3.02
CA LYS A 26 -5.07 -6.18 -3.91
C LYS A 26 -6.23 -5.22 -4.07
N PHE A 27 -6.39 -4.67 -5.26
CA PHE A 27 -7.39 -3.68 -5.62
C PHE A 27 -8.56 -4.34 -6.33
N SER A 28 -9.79 -3.98 -5.95
CA SER A 28 -11.02 -4.44 -6.59
C SER A 28 -12.10 -3.37 -6.55
N THR A 29 -13.24 -3.66 -7.16
CA THR A 29 -14.45 -2.82 -7.04
C THR A 29 -14.99 -2.74 -5.61
N ALA A 30 -14.72 -3.74 -4.76
CA ALA A 30 -15.15 -3.74 -3.36
C ALA A 30 -14.25 -2.90 -2.44
N GLY A 31 -13.03 -2.58 -2.87
CA GLY A 31 -12.04 -1.87 -2.08
C GLY A 31 -10.63 -2.44 -2.25
N VAL A 32 -9.79 -2.22 -1.23
CA VAL A 32 -8.37 -2.61 -1.23
C VAL A 32 -8.07 -3.54 -0.06
N VAL A 33 -7.40 -4.66 -0.32
CA VAL A 33 -6.85 -5.53 0.71
C VAL A 33 -5.33 -5.37 0.74
N LEU A 34 -4.78 -5.15 1.92
CA LEU A 34 -3.35 -4.97 2.15
C LEU A 34 -2.86 -6.16 2.97
N GLU A 35 -2.09 -7.03 2.34
CA GLU A 35 -1.39 -8.13 3.01
C GLU A 35 0.06 -7.73 3.20
N PHE A 36 0.56 -7.76 4.42
CA PHE A 36 1.90 -7.27 4.70
C PHE A 36 2.55 -7.93 5.90
N GLU A 37 3.87 -7.85 5.93
CA GLU A 37 4.70 -8.26 7.04
C GLU A 37 5.50 -7.06 7.52
N ALA A 38 5.42 -6.79 8.83
CA ALA A 38 6.16 -5.69 9.43
C ALA A 38 7.60 -6.10 9.70
N LYS A 39 8.56 -5.31 9.21
CA LYS A 39 9.96 -5.45 9.54
C LYS A 39 10.37 -4.33 10.49
N LEU A 40 10.67 -4.70 11.73
CA LEU A 40 11.21 -3.79 12.73
C LEU A 40 12.73 -4.02 12.79
N PHE A 41 13.54 -3.01 12.46
CA PHE A 41 15.01 -3.13 12.38
C PHE A 41 15.50 -4.31 11.51
N GLY A 42 14.79 -4.63 10.43
CA GLY A 42 15.16 -5.74 9.52
C GLY A 42 14.77 -7.13 10.01
N ILE A 43 14.24 -7.25 11.24
CA ILE A 43 13.68 -8.50 11.76
C ILE A 43 12.21 -8.56 11.37
N ILE A 44 11.83 -9.67 10.74
CA ILE A 44 10.43 -10.03 10.51
C ILE A 44 9.79 -10.29 11.87
N GLY A 45 8.83 -9.44 12.27
CA GLY A 45 8.10 -9.59 13.53
C GLY A 45 6.61 -9.75 13.30
N GLY A 46 5.99 -10.74 13.94
CA GLY A 46 4.54 -10.82 14.11
C GLY A 46 3.73 -11.44 12.96
N GLY A 47 4.39 -12.05 11.96
CA GLY A 47 3.73 -12.77 10.86
C GLY A 47 3.03 -11.88 9.83
N VAL A 48 2.31 -12.51 8.90
CA VAL A 48 1.53 -11.80 7.87
C VAL A 48 0.26 -11.24 8.49
N LYS A 49 0.03 -9.95 8.28
CA LYS A 49 -1.19 -9.23 8.64
C LYS A 49 -1.99 -8.89 7.39
N GLU A 50 -3.30 -8.78 7.56
CA GLU A 50 -4.23 -8.38 6.52
C GLU A 50 -5.10 -7.22 7.01
N VAL A 51 -5.13 -6.13 6.25
CA VAL A 51 -6.03 -4.99 6.47
C VAL A 51 -6.94 -4.83 5.26
N ARG A 52 -8.24 -4.74 5.50
CA ARG A 52 -9.26 -4.53 4.45
C ARG A 52 -9.79 -3.11 4.51
N LEU A 53 -9.60 -2.37 3.43
CA LEU A 53 -10.13 -1.03 3.22
C LEU A 53 -11.35 -1.13 2.30
N PRO A 54 -12.59 -1.07 2.83
CA PRO A 54 -13.78 -1.07 1.99
C PRO A 54 -13.81 0.21 1.15
N MET A 55 -14.44 0.15 -0.03
CA MET A 55 -14.56 1.32 -0.91
C MET A 55 -15.17 2.54 -0.21
N ALA A 56 -16.11 2.31 0.72
CA ALA A 56 -16.72 3.38 1.53
C ALA A 56 -15.71 4.14 2.39
N GLU A 57 -14.62 3.53 2.84
CA GLU A 57 -13.57 4.22 3.62
C GLU A 57 -12.57 4.96 2.73
N ILE A 58 -12.54 4.70 1.42
CA ILE A 58 -11.55 5.24 0.51
C ILE A 58 -12.07 6.54 -0.10
N MET A 59 -11.35 7.63 0.12
CA MET A 59 -11.64 8.92 -0.53
C MET A 59 -11.09 8.97 -1.95
N ASP A 60 -9.87 8.46 -2.14
CA ASP A 60 -9.13 8.59 -3.40
C ASP A 60 -7.93 7.63 -3.43
N ILE A 61 -7.63 7.14 -4.63
CA ILE A 61 -6.45 6.32 -4.92
C ILE A 61 -5.72 6.98 -6.11
N ARG A 62 -4.48 7.43 -5.88
CA ARG A 62 -3.67 8.08 -6.91
C ARG A 62 -2.37 7.35 -7.20
N PHE A 63 -2.19 6.93 -8.44
CA PHE A 63 -0.89 6.54 -8.96
C PHE A 63 -0.02 7.78 -9.25
N ARG A 64 1.20 7.78 -8.75
CA ARG A 64 2.23 8.78 -9.03
C ARG A 64 3.36 8.08 -9.76
N LYS A 65 3.52 8.39 -11.05
CA LYS A 65 4.48 7.74 -11.95
C LYS A 65 5.96 7.88 -11.59
N GLY A 66 6.32 8.83 -10.72
CA GLY A 66 7.71 9.18 -10.43
C GLY A 66 8.45 9.75 -11.64
N PHE A 67 9.79 9.77 -11.59
CA PHE A 67 10.65 10.21 -12.71
C PHE A 67 11.38 9.00 -13.30
N MET A 68 11.30 8.80 -14.62
CA MET A 68 11.94 7.68 -15.32
C MET A 68 11.63 6.29 -14.69
N LYS A 69 10.37 6.07 -14.29
CA LYS A 69 9.87 4.90 -13.53
C LYS A 69 10.49 4.71 -12.13
N ARG A 70 11.35 5.62 -11.66
CA ARG A 70 11.90 5.64 -10.30
C ARG A 70 11.00 6.45 -9.38
N GLY A 71 10.80 5.93 -8.15
CA GLY A 71 9.97 6.58 -7.15
C GLY A 71 8.47 6.55 -7.46
N ALA A 72 8.01 5.59 -8.26
CA ALA A 72 6.60 5.38 -8.46
C ALA A 72 5.92 4.92 -7.17
N LYS A 73 4.70 5.41 -6.95
CA LYS A 73 3.94 5.13 -5.73
C LYS A 73 2.44 5.23 -5.95
N ILE A 74 1.68 4.47 -5.19
CA ILE A 74 0.23 4.61 -5.06
C ILE A 74 -0.04 5.32 -3.73
N VAL A 75 -0.91 6.32 -3.74
CA VAL A 75 -1.34 7.05 -2.54
C VAL A 75 -2.81 6.78 -2.31
N ILE A 76 -3.14 6.07 -1.23
CA ILE A 76 -4.50 5.80 -0.79
C ILE A 76 -4.85 6.81 0.29
N ARG A 77 -5.98 7.50 0.14
CA ARG A 77 -6.53 8.42 1.15
C ARG A 77 -7.80 7.83 1.73
N THR A 78 -7.92 7.81 3.04
CA THR A 78 -9.09 7.29 3.74
C THR A 78 -9.90 8.40 4.40
N GLN A 79 -11.19 8.14 4.60
CA GLN A 79 -12.09 9.06 5.33
C GLN A 79 -11.69 9.15 6.81
N THR A 80 -11.27 8.03 7.40
CA THR A 80 -10.88 7.93 8.79
C THR A 80 -9.41 7.53 8.93
N MET A 81 -8.73 8.01 9.97
CA MET A 81 -7.39 7.53 10.33
C MET A 81 -7.42 6.11 10.92
N ALA A 82 -8.55 5.72 11.51
CA ALA A 82 -8.75 4.40 12.09
C ALA A 82 -8.59 3.27 11.05
N ALA A 83 -9.05 3.49 9.82
CA ALA A 83 -8.88 2.55 8.71
C ALA A 83 -7.41 2.20 8.41
N LEU A 84 -6.47 3.06 8.80
CA LEU A 84 -5.03 2.88 8.58
C LEU A 84 -4.24 2.71 9.89
N ALA A 85 -4.90 2.48 11.03
CA ALA A 85 -4.25 2.46 12.34
C ALA A 85 -3.11 1.42 12.45
N GLU A 86 -3.23 0.31 11.73
CA GLU A 86 -2.22 -0.76 11.70
C GLU A 86 -1.11 -0.53 10.66
N LEU A 87 -1.21 0.55 9.89
CA LEU A 87 -0.34 0.84 8.76
C LEU A 87 0.41 2.16 8.93
N PRO A 88 1.66 2.22 8.45
CA PRO A 88 2.38 3.46 8.21
C PRO A 88 1.58 4.51 7.42
N ASN A 89 0.92 5.44 8.11
CA ASN A 89 0.11 6.49 7.49
C ASN A 89 0.51 7.89 7.98
N GLN A 90 0.20 8.90 7.17
CA GLN A 90 0.38 10.32 7.49
C GLN A 90 -0.90 11.07 7.11
N ASP A 91 -1.58 11.65 8.10
CA ASP A 91 -2.85 12.39 7.93
C ASP A 91 -3.91 11.61 7.13
N GLY A 92 -4.11 10.33 7.42
CA GLY A 92 -5.06 9.46 6.70
C GLY A 92 -4.59 9.08 5.28
N LYS A 93 -3.31 9.27 4.97
CA LYS A 93 -2.70 8.90 3.69
C LYS A 93 -1.74 7.74 3.87
N LEU A 94 -1.98 6.68 3.13
CA LEU A 94 -1.05 5.56 2.99
C LEU A 94 -0.29 5.71 1.68
N THR A 95 1.04 5.70 1.75
CA THR A 95 1.90 5.72 0.56
C THR A 95 2.52 4.35 0.32
N LEU A 96 2.15 3.73 -0.79
CA LEU A 96 2.66 2.46 -1.27
C LEU A 96 3.75 2.72 -2.31
N LYS A 97 5.03 2.61 -1.94
CA LYS A 97 6.15 2.74 -2.88
C LYS A 97 6.24 1.48 -3.72
N LEU A 98 6.45 1.63 -5.03
CA LEU A 98 6.56 0.53 -5.97
C LEU A 98 8.02 0.31 -6.39
N ALA A 99 8.39 -0.95 -6.58
CA ALA A 99 9.62 -1.27 -7.28
C ALA A 99 9.51 -0.84 -8.75
N ARG A 100 10.66 -0.61 -9.40
CA ARG A 100 10.69 -0.18 -10.81
C ARG A 100 10.03 -1.21 -11.74
N GLU A 101 10.16 -2.49 -11.42
CA GLU A 101 9.56 -3.62 -12.14
C GLU A 101 8.02 -3.66 -12.04
N ASP A 102 7.46 -3.20 -10.93
CA ASP A 102 6.01 -3.16 -10.69
C ASP A 102 5.32 -1.90 -11.22
N TRP A 103 6.06 -1.02 -11.91
CA TRP A 103 5.55 0.26 -12.40
C TRP A 103 4.31 0.09 -13.30
N GLU A 104 4.33 -0.88 -14.21
CA GLU A 104 3.20 -1.14 -15.11
C GLU A 104 1.99 -1.70 -14.34
N ARG A 105 2.23 -2.54 -13.32
CA ARG A 105 1.16 -3.10 -12.47
C ARG A 105 0.45 -2.02 -11.66
N GLY A 106 1.20 -1.05 -11.13
CA GLY A 106 0.61 0.06 -10.37
C GLY A 106 -0.13 1.09 -11.21
N ARG A 107 0.10 1.10 -12.53
CA ARG A 107 -0.57 1.99 -13.47
C ARG A 107 -1.91 1.44 -13.98
N ALA A 108 -2.03 0.12 -14.07
CA ALA A 108 -3.19 -0.61 -14.58
C ALA A 108 -4.35 -0.61 -13.59
#